data_AF-M2NR19-F1
#
_entry.id   AF-M2NR19-F1
#
_cell.length_a   1.000
_cell.length_b   1.000
_cell.length_c   1.000
_cell.angle_alpha   90.00
_cell.angle_beta   90.00
_cell.angle_gamma   90.00
#
_symmetry.space_group_name_H-M   'P 1'
#
loop_
_entity.id
_entity.type
_entity.pdbx_description
1 polymer ?
#
loop_
_entity_poly.entity_id
_entity_poly.type
_entity_poly.pdbx_seq_one_letter_code
_entity_poly.pdbx_strand_id
1 'polypeptide(L)'
;MTKLTPEQIARHAYEAGFRGDGLTTAVAVALAESGGNTRAHNATPPDNSYGLWQINMLGAMGPERRRQFGLDSNSELFDATTNAKAANKISDDGRSWTPWSTYTNGAYRRHLPEARKAAEAVRKHHGKPGGGGAGIGRIRVDGRTLDGFVRRTRRVGDALTATSANQVKDVRSIADDSFGRIGKESGFADALGDFGAALQSQVKAVGGSADRLADAAAKARKAYHDRDSSSAATLNQLA
;
A
#
# COMPACT_ATOMS: atom_id res chain seq x y z
N MET A 1 27.80 -2.00 13.38
CA MET A 1 26.42 -2.45 13.06
C MET A 1 25.99 -1.74 11.79
N THR A 2 25.50 -2.46 10.79
CA THR A 2 25.09 -1.85 9.51
C THR A 2 23.60 -1.53 9.55
N LYS A 3 23.29 -0.26 9.82
CA LYS A 3 21.94 0.29 9.80
C LYS A 3 21.69 0.93 8.43
N LEU A 4 20.67 0.49 7.72
CA LEU A 4 20.30 1.03 6.42
C LEU A 4 19.33 2.20 6.55
N THR A 5 19.43 3.16 5.64
CA THR A 5 18.43 4.23 5.50
C THR A 5 17.15 3.68 4.87
N PRO A 6 15.99 4.37 5.01
CA PRO A 6 14.76 4.01 4.32
C PRO A 6 14.95 3.82 2.81
N GLU A 7 15.74 4.66 2.14
CA GLU A 7 16.04 4.56 0.70
C GLU A 7 16.87 3.32 0.35
N GLN A 8 17.82 2.92 1.21
CA GLN A 8 18.58 1.67 1.04
C GLN A 8 17.67 0.46 1.19
N ILE A 9 16.80 0.45 2.21
CA ILE A 9 15.80 -0.60 2.42
C ILE A 9 14.86 -0.69 1.22
N ALA A 10 14.39 0.46 0.72
CA ALA A 10 13.53 0.53 -0.46
C ALA A 10 14.18 -0.03 -1.72
N ARG A 11 15.51 0.12 -1.90
CA ARG A 11 16.22 -0.49 -3.03
C ARG A 11 16.23 -2.00 -2.94
N HIS A 12 16.62 -2.57 -1.80
CA HIS A 12 16.58 -4.03 -1.60
C HIS A 12 15.16 -4.59 -1.77
N ALA A 13 14.14 -3.90 -1.24
CA ALA A 13 12.75 -4.30 -1.43
C ALA A 13 12.31 -4.23 -2.90
N TYR A 14 12.70 -3.19 -3.63
CA TYR A 14 12.39 -3.07 -5.05
C TYR A 14 13.09 -4.15 -5.89
N GLU A 15 14.37 -4.41 -5.64
CA GLU A 15 15.14 -5.47 -6.30
C GLU A 15 14.55 -6.86 -6.00
N ALA A 16 14.00 -7.06 -4.80
CA ALA A 16 13.30 -8.29 -4.42
C ALA A 16 11.91 -8.47 -5.06
N GLY A 17 11.38 -7.47 -5.77
CA GLY A 17 10.12 -7.57 -6.51
C GLY A 17 8.96 -6.75 -5.95
N PHE A 18 9.10 -6.08 -4.80
CA PHE A 18 8.02 -5.24 -4.26
C PHE A 18 7.73 -4.03 -5.17
N ARG A 19 6.44 -3.74 -5.39
CA ARG A 19 5.99 -2.60 -6.22
C ARG A 19 4.82 -1.87 -5.55
N GLY A 20 4.53 -0.66 -6.03
CA GLY A 20 3.36 0.12 -5.61
C GLY A 20 3.28 0.32 -4.09
N ASP A 21 2.10 0.08 -3.53
CA ASP A 21 1.86 0.19 -2.08
C ASP A 21 2.58 -0.92 -1.30
N GLY A 22 2.76 -2.10 -1.89
CA GLY A 22 3.54 -3.20 -1.30
C GLY A 22 4.99 -2.81 -1.01
N LEU A 23 5.62 -2.01 -1.90
CA LEU A 23 6.96 -1.46 -1.66
C LEU A 23 6.98 -0.48 -0.48
N THR A 24 5.97 0.37 -0.38
CA THR A 24 5.85 1.32 0.74
C THR A 24 5.66 0.57 2.06
N THR A 25 4.77 -0.43 2.09
CA THR A 25 4.53 -1.25 3.27
C THR A 25 5.78 -2.05 3.65
N ALA A 26 6.51 -2.61 2.68
CA ALA A 26 7.75 -3.34 2.94
C ALA A 26 8.79 -2.50 3.68
N VAL A 27 8.99 -1.24 3.26
CA VAL A 27 9.93 -0.33 3.92
C VAL A 27 9.45 0.01 5.32
N ALA A 28 8.18 0.32 5.48
CA ALA A 28 7.60 0.66 6.78
C ALA A 28 7.67 -0.51 7.78
N VAL A 29 7.41 -1.74 7.33
CA VAL A 29 7.52 -2.95 8.14
C VAL A 29 8.98 -3.21 8.52
N ALA A 30 9.94 -3.14 7.59
CA ALA A 30 11.36 -3.32 7.93
C ALA A 30 11.85 -2.33 9.00
N LEU A 31 11.41 -1.07 8.92
CA LEU A 31 11.75 -0.04 9.89
C LEU A 31 11.11 -0.31 11.26
N ALA A 32 9.87 -0.79 11.29
CA ALA A 32 9.20 -1.16 12.53
C ALA A 32 9.81 -2.42 13.18
N GLU A 33 10.21 -3.40 12.39
CA GLU A 33 10.76 -4.69 12.84
C GLU A 33 12.19 -4.57 13.37
N SER A 34 13.05 -3.83 12.66
CA SER A 34 14.50 -3.83 12.91
C SER A 34 15.11 -2.45 13.14
N GLY A 35 14.32 -1.38 12.94
CA GLY A 35 14.86 -0.02 12.84
C GLY A 35 15.84 0.16 11.67
N GLY A 36 15.87 -0.76 10.70
CA GLY A 36 16.86 -0.79 9.61
C GLY A 36 18.17 -1.51 9.96
N ASN A 37 18.25 -2.21 11.08
CA ASN A 37 19.42 -3.01 11.44
C ASN A 37 19.45 -4.35 10.67
N THR A 38 20.37 -4.48 9.72
CA THR A 38 20.55 -5.71 8.93
C THR A 38 20.92 -6.94 9.76
N ARG A 39 21.48 -6.73 10.95
CA ARG A 39 21.89 -7.79 11.88
C ARG A 39 20.92 -7.98 13.04
N ALA A 40 19.70 -7.46 12.95
CA ALA A 40 18.68 -7.68 13.97
C ALA A 40 18.38 -9.19 14.10
N HIS A 41 18.38 -9.68 15.34
CA HIS A 41 18.05 -11.06 15.65
C HIS A 41 17.23 -11.10 16.94
N ASN A 42 16.01 -11.64 16.87
CA ASN A 42 15.21 -11.94 18.03
C ASN A 42 15.20 -13.45 18.24
N ALA A 43 15.87 -13.92 19.30
CA ALA A 43 15.95 -15.34 19.66
C ALA A 43 14.98 -15.74 20.78
N THR A 44 14.06 -14.85 21.17
CA THR A 44 13.12 -15.09 22.28
C THR A 44 11.85 -15.73 21.74
N PRO A 45 11.51 -16.98 22.14
CA PRO A 45 10.26 -17.61 21.74
C PRO A 45 9.02 -16.74 22.02
N PRO A 46 8.03 -16.69 21.12
CA PRO A 46 7.82 -17.54 19.95
C PRO A 46 8.56 -17.08 18.66
N ASP A 47 9.62 -16.28 18.77
CA ASP A 47 10.42 -15.83 17.64
C ASP A 47 11.83 -16.45 17.60
N ASN A 48 12.27 -16.74 16.38
CA ASN A 48 13.68 -16.85 16.03
C ASN A 48 13.89 -16.10 14.71
N SER A 49 13.87 -14.78 14.78
CA SER A 49 13.61 -13.89 13.62
C SER A 49 14.85 -13.09 13.22
N TYR A 50 15.16 -13.06 11.92
CA TYR A 50 16.43 -12.55 11.40
C TYR A 50 16.27 -11.38 10.42
N GLY A 51 17.18 -10.42 10.52
CA GLY A 51 17.40 -9.36 9.53
C GLY A 51 16.34 -8.26 9.55
N LEU A 52 16.32 -7.50 8.46
CA LEU A 52 15.52 -6.28 8.29
C LEU A 52 14.02 -6.52 8.47
N TRP A 53 13.49 -7.59 7.86
CA TRP A 53 12.07 -7.96 7.89
C TRP A 53 11.76 -9.04 8.94
N GLN A 54 12.69 -9.33 9.86
CA GLN A 54 12.49 -10.27 10.97
C GLN A 54 11.87 -11.60 10.49
N ILE A 55 12.55 -12.29 9.57
CA ILE A 55 12.09 -13.57 9.03
C ILE A 55 12.23 -14.65 10.11
N ASN A 56 11.09 -15.09 10.66
CA ASN A 56 11.05 -16.14 11.69
C ASN A 56 11.51 -17.52 11.17
N MET A 57 12.42 -18.14 11.89
CA MET A 57 13.01 -19.45 11.60
C MET A 57 12.82 -20.44 12.76
N LEU A 58 11.84 -20.20 13.64
CA LEU A 58 11.59 -21.03 14.82
C LEU A 58 11.08 -22.43 14.43
N GLY A 59 11.62 -23.46 15.08
CA GLY A 59 11.15 -24.84 14.95
C GLY A 59 11.20 -25.35 13.50
N ALA A 60 10.11 -25.99 13.06
CA ALA A 60 9.98 -26.57 11.72
C ALA A 60 10.05 -25.52 10.58
N MET A 61 9.68 -24.26 10.85
CA MET A 61 9.75 -23.19 9.84
C MET A 61 11.18 -22.95 9.36
N GLY A 62 12.19 -23.14 10.22
CA GLY A 62 13.59 -22.91 9.86
C GLY A 62 14.04 -23.80 8.69
N PRO A 63 14.03 -25.14 8.85
CA PRO A 63 14.34 -26.06 7.75
C PRO A 63 13.47 -25.86 6.49
N GLU A 64 12.17 -25.58 6.66
CA GLU A 64 11.26 -25.35 5.52
C GLU A 64 11.62 -24.10 4.72
N ARG A 65 11.83 -22.97 5.39
CA ARG A 65 12.22 -21.70 4.76
C ARG A 65 13.60 -21.76 4.13
N ARG A 66 14.55 -22.49 4.75
CA ARG A 66 15.86 -22.73 4.12
C ARG A 66 15.72 -23.45 2.78
N ARG A 67 14.91 -24.51 2.71
CA ARG A 67 14.61 -25.19 1.43
C ARG A 67 13.87 -24.26 0.46
N GLN A 68 12.88 -23.52 0.95
CA GLN A 68 12.06 -22.63 0.12
C GLN A 68 12.86 -21.48 -0.52
N PHE A 69 13.83 -20.93 0.21
CA PHE A 69 14.61 -19.77 -0.23
C PHE A 69 16.02 -20.12 -0.70
N GLY A 70 16.40 -21.41 -0.68
CA GLY A 70 17.72 -21.88 -1.10
C GLY A 70 18.85 -21.38 -0.19
N LEU A 71 18.65 -21.42 1.12
CA LEU A 71 19.61 -20.96 2.13
C LEU A 71 20.39 -22.15 2.71
N ASP A 72 21.70 -22.03 2.82
CA ASP A 72 22.53 -23.02 3.52
C ASP A 72 22.42 -22.84 5.04
N SER A 73 22.21 -21.61 5.50
CA SER A 73 22.16 -21.25 6.92
C SER A 73 21.20 -20.10 7.23
N ASN A 74 20.74 -19.99 8.49
CA ASN A 74 19.91 -18.85 8.90
C ASN A 74 20.67 -17.51 8.85
N SER A 75 22.00 -17.51 8.98
CA SER A 75 22.80 -16.28 8.98
C SER A 75 22.80 -15.56 7.64
N GLU A 76 22.46 -16.23 6.55
CA GLU A 76 22.25 -15.58 5.24
C GLU A 76 21.09 -14.58 5.26
N LEU A 77 20.15 -14.71 6.20
CA LEU A 77 19.09 -13.73 6.38
C LEU A 77 19.57 -12.39 6.97
N PHE A 78 20.85 -12.27 7.36
CA PHE A 78 21.47 -10.97 7.65
C PHE A 78 21.91 -10.21 6.39
N ASP A 79 21.98 -10.87 5.24
CA ASP A 79 22.12 -10.19 3.96
C ASP A 79 20.79 -9.53 3.57
N ALA A 80 20.83 -8.22 3.30
CA ALA A 80 19.63 -7.42 3.07
C ALA A 80 18.85 -7.86 1.83
N THR A 81 19.55 -8.28 0.77
CA THR A 81 18.93 -8.73 -0.47
C THR A 81 18.24 -10.07 -0.28
N THR A 82 18.90 -11.01 0.39
CA THR A 82 18.36 -12.33 0.72
C THR A 82 17.15 -12.21 1.63
N ASN A 83 17.23 -11.38 2.66
CA ASN A 83 16.13 -11.09 3.58
C ASN A 83 14.92 -10.46 2.86
N ALA A 84 15.16 -9.52 1.93
CA ALA A 84 14.12 -8.88 1.13
C ALA A 84 13.38 -9.87 0.22
N LYS A 85 14.11 -10.80 -0.43
CA LYS A 85 13.50 -11.85 -1.27
C LYS A 85 12.60 -12.79 -0.47
N ALA A 86 13.07 -13.22 0.71
CA ALA A 86 12.25 -14.02 1.62
C ALA A 86 10.98 -13.25 2.05
N ALA A 87 11.12 -11.98 2.42
CA ALA A 87 9.99 -11.13 2.79
C ALA A 87 8.98 -10.97 1.64
N ASN A 88 9.45 -10.75 0.41
CA ASN A 88 8.60 -10.63 -0.78
C ASN A 88 7.80 -11.91 -1.02
N LYS A 89 8.45 -13.07 -0.92
CA LYS A 89 7.79 -14.36 -1.09
C LYS A 89 6.74 -14.65 -0.01
N ILE A 90 7.06 -14.36 1.26
CA ILE A 90 6.14 -14.58 2.39
C ILE A 90 4.94 -13.65 2.33
N SER A 91 5.14 -12.42 1.84
CA SER A 91 4.08 -11.41 1.75
C SER A 91 3.21 -11.51 0.49
N ASP A 92 3.36 -12.58 -0.31
CA ASP A 92 2.67 -12.72 -1.60
C ASP A 92 2.88 -11.48 -2.50
N ASP A 93 4.14 -11.14 -2.78
CA ASP A 93 4.54 -9.94 -3.53
C ASP A 93 4.11 -8.61 -2.87
N GLY A 94 3.95 -8.61 -1.55
CA GLY A 94 3.48 -7.46 -0.78
C GLY A 94 1.95 -7.28 -0.75
N ARG A 95 1.18 -8.30 -1.14
CA ARG A 95 -0.29 -8.31 -1.09
C ARG A 95 -0.83 -8.70 0.28
N SER A 96 -0.08 -9.48 1.07
CA SER A 96 -0.47 -9.92 2.41
C SER A 96 0.63 -9.67 3.44
N TRP A 97 0.28 -9.01 4.53
CA TRP A 97 1.22 -8.67 5.63
C TRP A 97 0.80 -9.25 6.97
N THR A 98 -0.18 -10.17 6.97
CA THR A 98 -0.69 -10.83 8.18
C THR A 98 0.37 -11.57 9.00
N PRO A 99 1.49 -12.09 8.43
CA PRO A 99 2.55 -12.71 9.24
C PRO A 99 3.35 -11.74 10.11
N TRP A 100 3.31 -10.43 9.84
CA TRP A 100 4.09 -9.43 10.58
C TRP A 100 3.25 -8.77 11.66
N SER A 101 3.64 -8.96 12.92
CA SER A 101 2.95 -8.36 14.06
C SER A 101 3.03 -6.84 14.03
N THR A 102 4.14 -6.27 13.59
CA THR A 102 4.30 -4.81 13.41
C THR A 102 3.33 -4.23 12.38
N TYR A 103 2.84 -5.05 11.44
CA TYR A 103 1.78 -4.67 10.53
C TYR A 103 0.41 -4.75 11.21
N THR A 104 0.09 -5.88 11.83
CA THR A 104 -1.25 -6.14 12.40
C THR A 104 -1.55 -5.28 13.63
N ASN A 105 -0.54 -4.95 14.44
CA ASN A 105 -0.68 -4.03 15.57
C ASN A 105 -0.56 -2.55 15.18
N GLY A 106 -0.26 -2.25 13.91
CA GLY A 106 -0.19 -0.90 13.37
C GLY A 106 1.11 -0.13 13.65
N ALA A 107 2.14 -0.73 14.26
CA ALA A 107 3.42 -0.08 14.53
C ALA A 107 4.08 0.49 13.26
N TYR A 108 3.98 -0.23 12.14
CA TYR A 108 4.51 0.22 10.84
C TYR A 108 3.96 1.58 10.38
N ARG A 109 2.78 1.99 10.83
CA ARG A 109 2.12 3.23 10.39
C ARG A 109 2.95 4.47 10.73
N ARG A 110 3.73 4.43 11.82
CA ARG A 110 4.64 5.52 12.22
C ARG A 110 5.75 5.75 11.20
N HIS A 111 6.11 4.72 10.43
CA HIS A 111 7.16 4.74 9.41
C HIS A 111 6.62 5.01 7.99
N LEU A 112 5.30 5.11 7.80
CA LEU A 112 4.72 5.35 6.48
C LEU A 112 5.19 6.65 5.80
N PRO A 113 5.38 7.79 6.50
CA PRO A 113 5.86 9.02 5.85
C PRO A 113 7.24 8.86 5.21
N GLU A 114 8.19 8.29 5.95
CA GLU A 114 9.56 8.03 5.48
C GLU A 114 9.61 6.90 4.44
N ALA A 115 8.81 5.85 4.63
CA ALA A 115 8.69 4.74 3.69
C ALA A 115 8.16 5.18 2.32
N ARG A 116 7.13 6.06 2.29
CA ARG A 116 6.61 6.63 1.04
C ARG A 116 7.68 7.43 0.32
N LYS A 117 8.39 8.31 1.04
CA LYS A 117 9.48 9.11 0.47
C LYS A 117 10.57 8.21 -0.14
N ALA A 118 10.95 7.15 0.55
CA ALA A 118 11.96 6.20 0.08
C ALA A 118 11.49 5.38 -1.14
N ALA A 119 10.28 4.84 -1.10
CA ALA A 119 9.69 4.09 -2.21
C ALA A 119 9.55 4.95 -3.48
N GLU A 120 9.16 6.22 -3.31
CA GLU A 120 9.12 7.19 -4.41
C GLU A 120 10.51 7.50 -4.99
N ALA A 121 11.52 7.66 -4.13
CA ALA A 121 12.89 7.91 -4.57
C ALA A 121 13.39 6.77 -5.46
N VAL A 122 13.21 5.51 -5.04
CA VAL A 122 13.61 4.34 -5.83
C VAL A 122 12.86 4.28 -7.15
N ARG A 123 11.55 4.55 -7.18
CA ARG A 123 10.77 4.61 -8.43
C ARG A 123 11.28 5.69 -9.40
N LYS A 124 11.71 6.85 -8.88
CA LYS A 124 12.27 7.94 -9.71
C LYS A 124 13.65 7.59 -10.28
N HIS A 125 14.48 6.88 -9.51
CA HIS A 125 15.82 6.48 -9.94
C HIS A 125 15.83 5.31 -10.92
N HIS A 126 14.92 4.34 -10.80
CA HIS A 126 14.84 3.19 -11.72
C HIS A 126 13.86 3.39 -12.90
N GLY A 127 13.17 4.54 -12.97
CA GLY A 127 12.26 4.91 -14.06
C GLY A 127 12.90 5.66 -15.23
N LYS A 128 14.24 5.78 -15.28
CA LYS A 128 15.00 6.42 -16.37
C LYS A 128 16.02 5.43 -16.95
N PRO A 129 16.01 5.14 -18.26
CA PRO A 129 17.21 4.61 -18.90
C PRO A 129 18.27 5.73 -18.96
N GLY A 130 19.47 5.42 -18.50
CA GLY A 130 20.76 6.13 -18.63
C GLY A 130 20.79 7.64 -18.92
N GLY A 131 21.47 8.40 -18.05
CA GLY A 131 21.94 9.75 -18.38
C GLY A 131 22.28 10.57 -17.15
N GLY A 132 23.57 10.81 -16.92
CA GLY A 132 24.12 11.50 -15.76
C GLY A 132 23.75 12.99 -15.65
N GLY A 133 24.25 13.60 -14.57
CA GLY A 133 24.21 15.05 -14.36
C GLY A 133 23.55 15.44 -13.04
N ALA A 134 24.37 15.93 -12.11
CA ALA A 134 23.96 16.61 -10.89
C ALA A 134 23.06 17.82 -11.22
N GLY A 135 22.04 18.06 -10.40
CA GLY A 135 21.16 19.22 -10.53
C GLY A 135 20.11 19.27 -9.43
N ILE A 136 20.32 20.20 -8.50
CA ILE A 136 19.41 20.55 -7.41
C ILE A 136 18.15 21.18 -8.01
N GLY A 137 16.95 20.71 -7.64
CA GLY A 137 15.72 21.48 -7.84
C GLY A 137 14.55 20.79 -8.58
N ARG A 138 13.36 20.96 -7.98
CA ARG A 138 11.99 20.75 -8.49
C ARG A 138 11.44 19.31 -8.41
N ILE A 139 10.60 19.12 -7.39
CA ILE A 139 9.53 18.11 -7.35
C ILE A 139 8.66 18.33 -8.59
N ARG A 140 8.87 17.55 -9.66
CA ARG A 140 7.93 17.46 -10.78
C ARG A 140 6.90 16.38 -10.46
N VAL A 141 5.68 16.80 -10.14
CA VAL A 141 4.50 15.92 -10.14
C VAL A 141 4.18 15.64 -11.60
N ASP A 142 4.41 14.40 -12.05
CA ASP A 142 4.07 13.98 -13.41
C ASP A 142 2.54 13.96 -13.59
N GLY A 143 2.02 14.81 -14.48
CA GLY A 143 0.59 14.95 -14.75
C GLY A 143 -0.08 13.62 -15.12
N ARG A 144 0.65 12.70 -15.77
CA ARG A 144 0.12 11.37 -16.14
C ARG A 144 -0.15 10.47 -14.93
N THR A 145 0.64 10.63 -13.86
CA THR A 145 0.42 9.89 -12.60
C THR A 145 -0.81 10.41 -11.87
N LEU A 146 -1.02 11.72 -11.89
CA LEU A 146 -2.18 12.36 -11.27
C LEU A 146 -3.47 12.03 -12.05
N ASP A 147 -3.41 11.96 -13.37
CA ASP A 147 -4.53 11.49 -14.21
C ASP A 147 -4.89 10.02 -13.95
N GLY A 148 -3.88 9.16 -13.75
CA GLY A 148 -4.08 7.77 -13.39
C GLY A 148 -4.68 7.58 -11.99
N PHE A 149 -4.38 8.49 -11.05
CA PHE A 149 -5.00 8.53 -9.73
C PHE A 149 -6.47 8.95 -9.82
N VAL A 150 -6.74 10.08 -10.47
CA VAL A 150 -8.11 10.61 -10.68
C VAL A 150 -9.02 9.57 -11.33
N ARG A 151 -8.56 8.90 -12.40
CA ARG A 151 -9.34 7.86 -13.08
C ARG A 151 -9.64 6.65 -12.19
N ARG A 152 -8.68 6.21 -11.38
CA ARG A 152 -8.89 5.06 -10.48
C ARG A 152 -9.84 5.40 -9.34
N THR A 153 -9.69 6.57 -8.73
CA THR A 153 -10.56 7.01 -7.63
C THR A 153 -12.02 7.14 -8.08
N ARG A 154 -12.27 7.69 -9.27
CA ARG A 154 -13.63 7.75 -9.85
C ARG A 154 -14.20 6.36 -10.14
N ARG A 155 -13.42 5.46 -10.76
CA ARG A 155 -13.84 4.07 -11.00
C ARG A 155 -14.20 3.32 -9.72
N VAL A 156 -13.48 3.57 -8.61
CA VAL A 156 -13.80 2.98 -7.31
C VAL A 156 -15.13 3.52 -6.79
N GLY A 157 -15.38 4.83 -6.91
CA GLY A 157 -16.67 5.44 -6.56
C GLY A 157 -17.84 4.85 -7.36
N ASP A 158 -17.67 4.70 -8.68
CA ASP A 158 -18.66 4.11 -9.58
C ASP A 158 -18.93 2.63 -9.23
N ALA A 159 -17.87 1.85 -8.99
CA ALA A 159 -17.98 0.43 -8.65
C ALA A 159 -18.65 0.20 -7.29
N LEU A 160 -18.35 1.03 -6.29
CA LEU A 160 -19.00 0.97 -4.98
C LEU A 160 -20.49 1.30 -5.08
N THR A 161 -20.84 2.31 -5.88
CA THR A 161 -22.23 2.70 -6.12
C THR A 161 -23.01 1.57 -6.80
N ALA A 162 -22.45 0.99 -7.86
CA ALA A 162 -23.07 -0.13 -8.58
C ALA A 162 -23.22 -1.39 -7.71
N THR A 163 -22.18 -1.73 -6.93
CA THR A 163 -22.21 -2.91 -6.05
C THR A 163 -23.26 -2.77 -4.94
N SER A 164 -23.35 -1.58 -4.33
CA SER A 164 -24.36 -1.31 -3.29
C SER A 164 -25.79 -1.39 -3.82
N ALA A 165 -26.05 -0.89 -5.04
CA ALA A 165 -27.37 -0.97 -5.65
C ALA A 165 -27.80 -2.43 -5.91
N ASN A 166 -26.87 -3.28 -6.33
CA ASN A 166 -27.14 -4.69 -6.57
C ASN A 166 -27.35 -5.47 -5.26
N GLN A 167 -26.50 -5.27 -4.24
CA GLN A 167 -26.62 -5.96 -2.96
C GLN A 167 -27.91 -5.59 -2.20
N VAL A 168 -28.34 -4.33 -2.25
CA VAL A 168 -29.62 -3.91 -1.64
C VAL A 168 -30.82 -4.56 -2.35
N LYS A 169 -30.75 -4.72 -3.67
CA LYS A 169 -31.78 -5.41 -4.45
C LYS A 169 -31.86 -6.90 -4.08
N ASP A 170 -30.71 -7.56 -3.93
CA ASP A 170 -30.63 -8.98 -3.57
C ASP A 170 -31.13 -9.22 -2.13
N VAL A 171 -30.72 -8.38 -1.17
CA VAL A 171 -31.19 -8.47 0.22
C VAL A 171 -32.70 -8.24 0.32
N ARG A 172 -33.24 -7.29 -0.44
CA ARG A 172 -34.68 -7.04 -0.50
C ARG A 172 -35.44 -8.24 -1.10
N SER A 173 -34.93 -8.83 -2.18
CA SER A 173 -35.50 -10.04 -2.78
C SER A 173 -35.48 -11.21 -1.81
N ILE A 174 -34.35 -11.46 -1.15
CA ILE A 174 -34.21 -12.55 -0.16
C ILE A 174 -35.16 -12.34 1.02
N ALA A 175 -35.33 -11.10 1.50
CA ALA A 175 -36.25 -10.79 2.59
C ALA A 175 -37.71 -11.02 2.20
N ASP A 176 -38.10 -10.61 0.99
CA ASP A 176 -39.44 -10.84 0.42
C ASP A 176 -39.72 -12.34 0.21
N ASP A 177 -38.72 -13.09 -0.28
CA ASP A 177 -38.84 -14.53 -0.60
C ASP A 177 -38.77 -15.43 0.65
N SER A 178 -37.97 -15.08 1.66
CA SER A 178 -37.68 -15.96 2.80
C SER A 178 -38.66 -15.81 3.96
N PHE A 179 -39.29 -14.65 4.13
CA PHE A 179 -40.11 -14.36 5.30
C PHE A 179 -41.59 -14.10 4.99
N GLY A 180 -41.95 -13.93 3.71
CA GLY A 180 -43.34 -13.86 3.25
C GLY A 180 -44.23 -12.95 4.10
N ARG A 181 -45.40 -13.45 4.53
CA ARG A 181 -46.37 -12.68 5.33
C ARG A 181 -45.92 -12.45 6.79
N ILE A 182 -45.23 -13.43 7.39
CA ILE A 182 -44.77 -13.41 8.79
C ILE A 182 -43.67 -12.34 9.01
N GLY A 183 -42.78 -12.16 8.03
CA GLY A 183 -41.77 -11.10 8.05
C GLY A 183 -42.33 -9.68 7.94
N LYS A 184 -43.50 -9.53 7.29
CA LYS A 184 -44.21 -8.26 7.16
C LYS A 184 -45.00 -7.92 8.43
N GLU A 185 -45.66 -8.91 9.03
CA GLU A 185 -46.42 -8.73 10.27
C GLU A 185 -45.52 -8.45 11.49
N SER A 186 -44.27 -8.90 11.46
CA SER A 186 -43.28 -8.66 12.52
C SER A 186 -42.46 -7.37 12.37
N GLY A 187 -42.61 -6.64 11.26
CA GLY A 187 -41.82 -5.43 10.95
C GLY A 187 -40.34 -5.70 10.61
N PHE A 188 -39.93 -6.96 10.54
CA PHE A 188 -38.55 -7.34 10.24
C PHE A 188 -38.15 -7.00 8.79
N ALA A 189 -39.08 -7.19 7.84
CA ALA A 189 -38.85 -6.82 6.44
C ALA A 189 -38.63 -5.31 6.27
N ASP A 190 -39.37 -4.49 7.03
CA ASP A 190 -39.22 -3.03 7.02
C ASP A 190 -37.88 -2.61 7.63
N ALA A 191 -37.48 -3.21 8.77
CA ALA A 191 -36.19 -2.96 9.40
C ALA A 191 -34.99 -3.33 8.52
N LEU A 192 -35.09 -4.43 7.74
CA LEU A 192 -34.08 -4.80 6.75
C LEU A 192 -34.04 -3.82 5.57
N GLY A 193 -35.20 -3.33 5.14
CA GLY A 193 -35.31 -2.27 4.13
C GLY A 193 -34.62 -0.99 4.57
N ASP A 194 -34.87 -0.54 5.80
CA ASP A 194 -34.26 0.64 6.40
C ASP A 194 -32.74 0.48 6.56
N PHE A 195 -32.30 -0.70 7.00
CA PHE A 195 -30.88 -1.03 7.07
C PHE A 195 -30.21 -0.99 5.69
N GLY A 196 -30.84 -1.55 4.66
CA GLY A 196 -30.36 -1.49 3.28
C GLY A 196 -30.26 -0.06 2.75
N ALA A 197 -31.25 0.79 3.04
CA ALA A 197 -31.26 2.20 2.67
C ALA A 197 -30.16 3.01 3.40
N ALA A 198 -29.91 2.72 4.68
CA ALA A 198 -28.83 3.31 5.46
C ALA A 198 -27.45 2.91 4.90
N LEU A 199 -27.25 1.62 4.58
CA LEU A 199 -26.03 1.12 3.97
C LEU A 199 -25.77 1.77 2.61
N GLN A 200 -26.79 1.87 1.75
CA GLN A 200 -26.70 2.55 0.45
C GLN A 200 -26.31 4.03 0.61
N SER A 201 -26.90 4.72 1.58
CA SER A 201 -26.59 6.13 1.89
C SER A 201 -25.14 6.30 2.34
N GLN A 202 -24.63 5.39 3.16
CA GLN A 202 -23.24 5.39 3.62
C GLN A 202 -22.26 5.12 2.47
N VAL A 203 -22.55 4.14 1.59
CA VAL A 203 -21.71 3.86 0.42
C VAL A 203 -21.71 5.05 -0.54
N LYS A 204 -22.86 5.70 -0.77
CA LYS A 204 -22.94 6.92 -1.57
C LYS A 204 -22.11 8.07 -0.99
N ALA A 205 -22.09 8.24 0.33
CA ALA A 205 -21.26 9.24 1.00
C ALA A 205 -19.75 8.96 0.83
N VAL A 206 -19.35 7.68 0.85
CA VAL A 206 -17.97 7.27 0.57
C VAL A 206 -17.61 7.54 -0.90
N GLY A 207 -18.50 7.22 -1.84
CA GLY A 207 -18.34 7.55 -3.27
C GLY A 207 -18.15 9.06 -3.48
N GLY A 208 -19.01 9.89 -2.90
CA GLY A 208 -18.87 11.35 -2.98
C GLY A 208 -17.60 11.90 -2.33
N SER A 209 -17.06 11.23 -1.32
CA SER A 209 -15.74 11.58 -0.75
C SER A 209 -14.60 11.24 -1.70
N ALA A 210 -14.70 10.13 -2.45
CA ALA A 210 -13.76 9.76 -3.50
C ALA A 210 -13.78 10.78 -4.67
N ASP A 211 -14.96 11.27 -5.06
CA ASP A 211 -15.08 12.30 -6.09
C ASP A 211 -14.44 13.62 -5.68
N ARG A 212 -14.69 14.08 -4.45
CA ARG A 212 -14.05 15.30 -3.91
C ARG A 212 -12.53 15.17 -3.90
N LEU A 213 -12.00 13.98 -3.59
CA LEU A 213 -10.57 13.70 -3.63
C LEU A 213 -10.02 13.75 -5.05
N ALA A 214 -10.75 13.19 -6.02
CA ALA A 214 -10.41 13.25 -7.43
C ALA A 214 -10.39 14.70 -7.96
N ASP A 215 -11.34 15.53 -7.52
CA ASP A 215 -11.41 16.94 -7.90
C ASP A 215 -10.31 17.79 -7.25
N ALA A 216 -9.98 17.51 -5.98
CA ALA A 216 -8.84 18.14 -5.32
C ALA A 216 -7.52 17.81 -6.04
N ALA A 217 -7.34 16.54 -6.45
CA ALA A 217 -6.20 16.12 -7.25
C ALA A 217 -6.17 16.80 -8.63
N ALA A 218 -7.31 16.92 -9.30
CA ALA A 218 -7.40 17.62 -10.59
C ALA A 218 -7.10 19.13 -10.47
N LYS A 219 -7.55 19.78 -9.38
CA LYS A 219 -7.24 21.19 -9.08
C LYS A 219 -5.75 21.38 -8.79
N ALA A 220 -5.15 20.49 -8.01
CA ALA A 220 -3.71 20.51 -7.76
C ALA A 220 -2.93 20.40 -9.09
N ARG A 221 -3.32 19.49 -9.98
CA ARG A 221 -2.73 19.36 -11.33
C ARG A 221 -2.72 20.69 -12.08
N LYS A 222 -3.88 21.35 -12.14
CA LYS A 222 -4.05 22.62 -12.85
C LYS A 222 -3.14 23.69 -12.26
N ALA A 223 -3.13 23.84 -10.93
CA ALA A 223 -2.26 24.81 -10.25
C ALA A 223 -0.76 24.55 -10.50
N TYR A 224 -0.34 23.28 -10.57
CA TYR A 224 1.04 22.93 -10.92
C TYR A 224 1.38 23.24 -12.38
N HIS A 225 0.48 22.92 -13.31
CA HIS A 225 0.67 23.21 -14.73
C HIS A 225 0.77 24.72 -15.01
N ASP A 226 -0.11 25.51 -14.38
CA ASP A 226 -0.15 26.96 -14.55
C ASP A 226 1.12 27.62 -13.99
N ARG A 227 1.65 27.12 -12.85
CA ARG A 227 2.94 27.56 -12.28
C ARG A 227 4.16 27.18 -13.11
N ASP A 228 4.15 26.01 -13.74
CA ASP A 228 5.27 25.58 -14.58
C ASP A 228 5.28 26.34 -15.92
N SER A 229 4.10 26.60 -16.47
CA SER A 229 3.91 27.41 -17.68
C SER A 229 4.32 28.87 -17.47
N SER A 230 3.97 29.47 -16.32
CA SER A 230 4.41 30.83 -15.99
C SER A 230 5.91 30.91 -15.75
N SER A 231 6.50 29.92 -15.07
CA SER A 231 7.94 29.82 -14.88
C SER A 231 8.70 29.72 -16.21
N ALA A 232 8.18 28.93 -17.15
CA ALA A 232 8.77 28.76 -18.49
C ALA A 232 8.66 30.05 -19.33
N ALA A 233 7.54 30.78 -19.23
CA ALA A 233 7.36 32.06 -19.90
C ALA A 233 8.32 33.14 -19.37
N THR A 234 8.55 33.19 -18.05
CA THR A 234 9.51 34.13 -17.44
C THR A 234 10.95 33.83 -17.84
N LEU A 235 11.33 32.56 -17.96
CA LEU A 235 12.69 32.18 -18.39
C LEU A 235 12.94 32.54 -19.87
N ASN A 236 11.95 32.46 -20.74
CA ASN A 236 12.07 32.85 -22.15
C ASN A 236 12.11 34.38 -22.37
N GLN A 237 11.76 35.20 -21.38
CA GLN A 237 11.91 36.66 -21.45
C GLN A 237 13.27 37.15 -20.94
N LEU A 238 14.07 36.27 -20.32
CA LEU A 238 15.38 36.56 -19.76
C LEU A 238 16.55 36.00 -20.60
N ALA A 239 16.24 35.43 -21.77
CA ALA A 239 17.18 34.95 -22.78
C ALA A 239 17.08 35.82 -24.03
#